data_AF-A0A6I2L6C7-F1
#
_entry.id   AF-A0A6I2L6C7-F1
#
_cell.length_a   1.000
_cell.length_b   1.000
_cell.length_c   1.000
_cell.angle_alpha   90.00
_cell.angle_beta   90.00
_cell.angle_gamma   90.00
#
_symmetry.space_group_name_H-M   'P 1'
#
loop_
_entity.id
_entity.type
_entity.pdbx_description
1 polymer ?
#
loop_
_entity_poly.entity_id
_entity_poly.type
_entity_poly.pdbx_seq_one_letter_code
_entity_poly.pdbx_strand_id
1 'polypeptide(L)'
;MKTKSAVAVAIFFAGICTAALAGEKVEGNGWTKESAARAAEARARERSREKGTCGITHARLHECIQEKDGTWTCFAWSDNEGSCR
;
A
#
# COMPACT_ATOMS: atom_id res chain seq x y z
N MET A 1 -40.24 -7.35 8.15
CA MET A 1 -39.25 -6.29 7.87
C MET A 1 -37.90 -6.96 7.67
N LYS A 2 -37.34 -6.89 6.45
CA LYS A 2 -36.08 -7.52 6.05
C LYS A 2 -35.00 -6.45 6.01
N THR A 3 -34.00 -6.52 6.87
CA THR A 3 -32.75 -5.77 6.73
C THR A 3 -31.61 -6.78 6.62
N LYS A 4 -31.36 -7.21 5.38
CA LYS A 4 -30.07 -7.80 5.01
C LYS A 4 -29.36 -6.73 4.21
N SER A 5 -28.60 -5.87 4.90
CA SER A 5 -27.71 -4.92 4.24
C SER A 5 -26.55 -5.72 3.63
N ALA A 6 -26.77 -6.13 2.39
CA ALA A 6 -25.71 -6.38 1.43
C ALA A 6 -24.99 -5.06 1.15
N VAL A 7 -23.68 -5.01 1.37
CA VAL A 7 -22.73 -4.54 0.36
C VAL A 7 -21.41 -5.23 0.67
N ALA A 8 -21.20 -6.39 0.05
CA ALA A 8 -19.88 -6.96 -0.12
C ALA A 8 -19.12 -6.05 -1.10
N VAL A 9 -18.18 -5.25 -0.60
CA VAL A 9 -17.23 -4.54 -1.46
C VAL A 9 -16.13 -5.53 -1.83
N ALA A 10 -16.47 -6.42 -2.76
CA ALA A 10 -15.50 -7.19 -3.51
C ALA A 10 -14.92 -6.26 -4.57
N ILE A 11 -13.74 -5.70 -4.33
CA ILE A 11 -12.95 -5.09 -5.39
C ILE A 11 -11.79 -6.02 -5.67
N PHE A 12 -12.04 -6.94 -6.61
CA PHE A 12 -11.02 -7.54 -7.45
C PHE A 12 -10.31 -6.40 -8.18
N PHE A 13 -9.16 -5.94 -7.66
CA PHE A 13 -8.28 -5.12 -8.46
C PHE A 13 -7.54 -6.04 -9.43
N ALA A 14 -7.95 -5.89 -10.68
CA ALA A 14 -7.45 -6.57 -11.86
C ALA A 14 -5.93 -6.61 -11.89
N GLY A 15 -5.41 -7.76 -12.33
CA GLY A 15 -4.01 -8.02 -12.56
C GLY A 15 -3.39 -6.92 -13.41
N ILE A 16 -2.39 -6.27 -12.84
CA ILE A 16 -1.39 -5.55 -13.60
C ILE A 16 -0.19 -6.48 -13.57
N CYS A 17 0.10 -7.13 -14.71
CA CYS A 17 1.40 -7.70 -14.98
C CYS A 17 2.41 -6.54 -15.04
N THR A 18 2.78 -5.99 -13.87
CA THR A 18 3.89 -5.06 -13.78
C THR A 18 5.14 -5.89 -13.90
N ALA A 19 5.86 -5.67 -15.00
CA ALA A 19 7.26 -5.98 -15.15
C ALA A 19 7.99 -5.85 -13.81
N ALA A 20 8.92 -6.77 -13.55
CA ALA A 20 9.75 -6.84 -12.35
C ALA A 20 10.42 -5.48 -12.06
N LEU A 21 9.69 -4.58 -11.41
CA LEU A 21 10.23 -3.53 -10.60
C LEU A 21 10.79 -4.26 -9.38
N ALA A 22 12.03 -3.96 -9.02
CA ALA A 22 12.79 -4.62 -7.96
C ALA A 22 12.16 -4.53 -6.55
N GLY A 23 10.90 -4.07 -6.42
CA GLY A 23 10.13 -4.07 -5.19
C GLY A 23 8.62 -4.22 -5.41
N GLU A 24 7.93 -4.78 -4.42
CA GLU A 24 6.46 -4.84 -4.34
C GLU A 24 5.92 -3.48 -3.92
N LYS A 25 4.96 -2.95 -4.69
CA LYS A 25 4.25 -1.71 -4.36
C LYS A 25 3.24 -1.99 -3.25
N VAL A 26 3.28 -1.18 -2.21
CA VAL A 26 2.42 -1.29 -1.03
C VAL A 26 1.66 0.01 -0.81
N GLU A 27 0.38 -0.11 -0.53
CA GLU A 27 -0.51 1.01 -0.27
C GLU A 27 -0.75 1.24 1.23
N GLY A 28 -0.92 2.50 1.60
CA GLY A 28 -1.36 2.92 2.93
C GLY A 28 -2.42 3.99 2.82
N ASN A 29 -3.48 3.87 3.62
CA ASN A 29 -4.58 4.81 3.66
C ASN A 29 -4.61 5.56 5.00
N GLY A 30 -5.12 6.80 5.00
CA GLY A 30 -5.36 7.56 6.22
C GLY A 30 -6.03 8.92 5.95
N TRP A 31 -6.48 9.60 7.01
CA TRP A 31 -7.21 10.88 6.92
C TRP A 31 -6.33 12.06 6.48
N THR A 32 -5.02 11.95 6.60
CA THR A 32 -4.04 12.92 6.09
C THR A 32 -2.99 12.22 5.22
N LYS A 33 -2.34 12.99 4.33
CA LYS A 33 -1.22 12.48 3.52
C LYS A 33 -0.14 11.83 4.37
N GLU A 34 0.22 12.43 5.51
CA GLU A 34 1.25 11.92 6.41
C GLU A 34 0.82 10.61 7.09
N SER A 35 -0.45 10.49 7.46
CA SER A 35 -0.98 9.26 8.05
C SER A 35 -1.00 8.10 7.04
N ALA A 36 -1.41 8.38 5.80
CA ALA A 36 -1.41 7.43 4.70
C ALA A 36 0.02 7.01 4.31
N ALA A 37 0.95 7.96 4.26
CA ALA A 37 2.37 7.70 4.00
C ALA A 37 2.99 6.79 5.07
N ARG A 38 2.76 7.10 6.36
CA ARG A 38 3.23 6.24 7.46
C ARG A 38 2.64 4.84 7.38
N ALA A 39 1.37 4.71 7.03
CA ALA A 39 0.74 3.40 6.85
C ALA A 39 1.37 2.61 5.68
N ALA A 40 1.66 3.27 4.55
CA ALA A 40 2.26 2.64 3.38
C ALA A 40 3.68 2.15 3.70
N GLU A 41 4.49 2.99 4.34
CA GLU A 41 5.85 2.64 4.75
C GLU A 41 5.88 1.53 5.81
N ALA A 42 4.96 1.55 6.79
CA ALA A 42 4.87 0.50 7.79
C ALA A 42 4.58 -0.87 7.17
N ARG A 43 3.63 -0.91 6.22
CA ARG A 43 3.30 -2.13 5.48
C ARG A 43 4.43 -2.54 4.55
N ALA A 44 5.11 -1.61 3.89
CA ALA A 44 6.30 -1.93 3.08
C ALA A 44 7.41 -2.56 3.95
N ARG A 45 7.64 -2.07 5.17
CA ARG A 45 8.59 -2.68 6.12
C ARG A 45 8.18 -4.08 6.53
N GLU A 46 6.89 -4.29 6.77
CA GLU A 46 6.35 -5.62 7.09
C GLU A 46 6.59 -6.59 5.92
N ARG A 47 6.28 -6.17 4.68
CA ARG A 47 6.57 -6.96 3.48
C ARG A 47 8.04 -7.28 3.29
N SER A 48 8.94 -6.31 3.48
CA SER A 48 10.38 -6.56 3.39
C SER A 48 10.81 -7.59 4.43
N ARG A 49 10.31 -7.48 5.68
CA ARG A 49 10.61 -8.45 6.76
C ARG A 49 10.10 -9.86 6.43
N GLU A 50 8.90 -10.00 5.89
CA GLU A 50 8.36 -11.30 5.44
C GLU A 50 9.25 -11.95 4.37
N LYS A 51 9.91 -11.14 3.54
CA LYS A 51 10.81 -11.59 2.48
C LYS A 51 12.27 -11.72 2.91
N GLY A 52 12.60 -11.39 4.16
CA GLY A 52 13.98 -11.35 4.64
C GLY A 52 14.82 -10.20 4.04
N THR A 53 14.18 -9.20 3.44
CA THR A 53 14.82 -7.99 2.93
C THR A 53 14.63 -6.83 3.92
N CYS A 54 15.43 -5.77 3.78
CA CYS A 54 15.33 -4.56 4.62
C CYS A 54 15.06 -3.29 3.80
N GLY A 55 15.08 -3.39 2.48
CA GLY A 55 14.91 -2.24 1.61
C GLY A 55 13.45 -1.85 1.47
N ILE A 56 13.16 -0.57 1.71
CA ILE A 56 11.91 0.07 1.35
C ILE A 56 12.21 1.42 0.71
N THR A 57 11.28 1.93 -0.09
CA THR A 57 11.26 3.34 -0.46
C THR A 57 10.31 4.12 0.44
N HIS A 58 10.63 5.36 0.73
CA HIS A 58 9.70 6.27 1.41
C HIS A 58 8.54 6.70 0.52
N ALA A 59 7.39 6.94 1.12
CA ALA A 59 6.21 7.42 0.42
C ALA A 59 6.37 8.90 0.03
N ARG A 60 6.06 9.24 -1.22
CA ARG A 60 6.15 10.62 -1.71
C ARG A 60 4.81 11.33 -1.55
N LEU A 61 4.75 12.31 -0.64
CA LEU A 61 3.49 13.01 -0.29
C LEU A 61 2.81 13.73 -1.48
N HIS A 62 3.57 14.13 -2.49
CA HIS A 62 3.02 14.76 -3.70
C HIS A 62 2.39 13.74 -4.67
N GLU A 63 2.64 12.45 -4.48
CA GLU A 63 2.07 11.35 -5.30
C GLU A 63 0.88 10.66 -4.61
N CYS A 64 0.53 11.07 -3.39
CA CYS A 64 -0.62 10.53 -2.70
C CYS A 64 -1.92 10.99 -3.37
N ILE A 65 -2.86 10.05 -3.49
CA ILE A 65 -4.15 10.23 -4.14
C ILE A 65 -5.17 10.54 -3.05
N GLN A 66 -6.01 11.56 -3.25
CA GLN A 66 -7.16 11.79 -2.39
C GLN A 66 -8.34 10.96 -2.90
N GLU A 67 -8.91 10.16 -2.01
CA GLU A 67 -10.06 9.31 -2.29
C GLU A 67 -11.37 10.09 -2.19
N LYS A 68 -12.44 9.52 -2.73
CA LYS A 68 -13.77 10.15 -2.78
C LYS A 68 -14.38 10.42 -1.40
N ASP A 69 -13.97 9.65 -0.39
CA ASP A 69 -14.41 9.78 1.00
C ASP A 69 -13.58 10.80 1.81
N GLY A 70 -12.64 11.48 1.15
CA GLY A 70 -11.75 12.47 1.78
C GLY A 70 -10.50 11.87 2.42
N THR A 71 -10.36 10.54 2.43
CA THR A 71 -9.12 9.88 2.85
C THR A 71 -8.03 10.04 1.80
N TRP A 72 -6.79 9.74 2.17
CA TRP A 72 -5.62 9.75 1.31
C TRP A 72 -5.06 8.35 1.18
N THR A 73 -4.64 7.98 -0.02
CA THR A 73 -3.88 6.77 -0.31
C THR A 73 -2.49 7.16 -0.78
N CYS A 74 -1.46 6.68 -0.08
CA CYS A 74 -0.06 6.84 -0.43
C CYS A 74 0.56 5.47 -0.75
N PHE A 75 1.70 5.50 -1.45
CA PHE A 75 2.39 4.30 -1.89
C PHE A 75 3.85 4.30 -1.45
N ALA A 76 4.32 3.13 -1.04
CA ALA A 76 5.72 2.82 -0.80
C ALA A 76 6.05 1.52 -1.55
N TRP A 77 7.33 1.17 -1.64
CA TRP A 77 7.79 -0.07 -2.25
C TRP A 77 8.65 -0.84 -1.25
N SER A 78 8.51 -2.15 -1.21
CA SER A 78 9.36 -3.08 -0.44
C SER A 78 10.25 -3.85 -1.40
N ASP A 79 11.56 -3.85 -1.19
CA ASP A 79 12.50 -4.55 -2.06
C ASP A 79 12.24 -6.07 -2.06
N ASN A 80 12.30 -6.68 -3.24
CA ASN A 80 12.10 -8.11 -3.44
C ASN A 80 13.41 -8.91 -3.40
N GLU A 81 14.55 -8.22 -3.49
CA GLU A 81 15.88 -8.80 -3.53
C GLU A 81 16.81 -8.06 -2.57
N GLY A 82 17.83 -8.76 -2.08
CA GLY A 82 18.73 -8.28 -1.03
C GLY A 82 18.52 -9.01 0.29
N SER A 83 19.38 -8.72 1.26
CA SER A 83 19.24 -9.23 2.62
C SER A 83 19.48 -8.10 3.61
N CYS A 84 18.79 -8.14 4.76
CA CYS A 84 19.23 -7.38 5.92
C CYS A 84 20.63 -7.87 6.31
N ARG A 85 21.68 -7.16 5.90
CA ARG A 85 23.07 -7.51 6.22
C ARG A 85 23.57 -6.65 7.37
#